data_AF-J9DXZ3-F1
#
_entry.id   AF-J9DXZ3-F1
#
_cell.length_a   1.000
_cell.length_b   1.000
_cell.length_c   1.000
_cell.angle_alpha   90.00
_cell.angle_beta   90.00
_cell.angle_gamma   90.00
#
_symmetry.space_group_name_H-M   'P 1'
#
loop_
_entity.id
_entity.type
_entity.pdbx_description
1 polymer ?
#
loop_
_entity_poly.entity_id
_entity_poly.type
_entity_poly.pdbx_seq_one_letter_code
_entity_poly.pdbx_strand_id
1 'polypeptide(L)'
;MKNVQGIIAAIVLVVLGAVLAPIFMPNKAGSNGVCPRGLVEAAARQEIEYLQRGYAKATDLLGITEGDSFNQGRDLYRAVFTPDAQFSVSGEGAPEMNAVGPDAWADIVAQTLGPMGPTQHLTGTQRVSDLDVQISSDCDVTGGSAGLETYVQAWHDMPNGQIWMFMGTYVDDVVYVPGTGWRISKMDLVRTTTETRNKLSD
;
A
#
# COMPACT_ATOMS: atom_id res chain seq x y z
N MET A 1 -22.40 -10.13 -46.55
CA MET A 1 -22.02 -10.63 -47.89
C MET A 1 -21.29 -9.54 -48.66
N LYS A 2 -19.98 -9.72 -48.89
CA LYS A 2 -19.23 -9.40 -50.12
C LYS A 2 -17.75 -9.64 -49.84
N ASN A 3 -17.26 -10.78 -50.35
CA ASN A 3 -15.85 -11.05 -50.62
C ASN A 3 -15.30 -10.03 -51.60
N VAL A 4 -14.02 -9.65 -51.46
CA VAL A 4 -13.07 -9.60 -52.57
C VAL A 4 -11.68 -9.99 -52.05
N GLN A 5 -11.16 -11.10 -52.54
CA GLN A 5 -9.73 -11.43 -52.56
C GLN A 5 -9.08 -10.75 -53.78
N GLY A 6 -7.79 -10.37 -53.69
CA GLY A 6 -6.98 -10.15 -54.89
C GLY A 6 -5.80 -9.18 -54.78
N ILE A 7 -4.68 -9.68 -54.25
CA ILE A 7 -3.29 -9.61 -54.79
C ILE A 7 -2.84 -8.32 -55.51
N ILE A 8 -1.74 -7.71 -55.01
CA ILE A 8 -0.49 -7.49 -55.76
C ILE A 8 0.63 -7.20 -54.74
N ALA A 9 1.67 -8.02 -54.79
CA ALA A 9 2.93 -7.80 -54.11
C ALA A 9 3.75 -6.76 -54.90
N ALA A 10 4.24 -5.74 -54.22
CA ALA A 10 5.33 -4.89 -54.71
C ALA A 10 6.40 -4.81 -53.61
N ILE A 11 7.43 -5.63 -53.79
CA ILE A 11 8.70 -5.55 -53.09
C ILE A 11 9.35 -4.23 -53.52
N VAL A 12 9.54 -3.31 -52.58
CA VAL A 12 10.52 -2.22 -52.73
C VAL A 12 11.56 -2.40 -51.64
N LEU A 13 12.72 -2.91 -52.07
CA LEU A 13 13.98 -2.84 -51.35
C LEU A 13 14.31 -1.35 -51.13
N VAL A 14 14.45 -0.94 -49.87
CA VAL A 14 15.28 0.22 -49.52
C VAL A 14 16.34 -0.27 -48.55
N VAL A 15 17.53 -0.46 -49.11
CA VAL A 15 18.75 -0.82 -48.39
C VAL A 15 19.55 0.46 -48.13
N LEU A 16 20.06 0.53 -46.90
CA LEU A 16 21.16 1.35 -46.39
C LEU A 16 20.93 2.85 -46.10
N GLY A 17 20.79 3.10 -44.81
CA GLY A 17 21.21 4.32 -44.13
C GLY A 17 21.47 4.00 -42.66
N ALA A 18 22.36 3.05 -42.37
CA ALA A 18 22.77 2.75 -41.01
C ALA A 18 23.56 3.94 -40.45
N VAL A 19 22.85 4.84 -39.78
CA VAL A 19 23.48 5.83 -38.90
C VAL A 19 24.02 5.04 -37.72
N LEU A 20 25.30 4.68 -37.78
CA LEU A 20 26.08 4.24 -36.63
C LEU A 20 26.16 5.43 -35.66
N ALA A 21 25.10 5.66 -34.89
CA ALA A 21 25.23 6.39 -33.65
C ALA A 21 26.21 5.59 -32.80
N PRO A 22 27.29 6.20 -32.28
CA PRO A 22 28.11 5.51 -31.31
C PRO A 22 27.18 5.14 -30.16
N ILE A 23 26.97 3.84 -29.97
CA ILE A 23 26.44 3.30 -28.73
C ILE A 23 27.49 3.71 -27.69
N PHE A 24 27.30 4.87 -27.09
CA PHE A 24 27.88 5.18 -25.80
C PHE A 24 27.23 4.18 -24.85
N MET A 25 27.82 2.99 -24.77
CA MET A 25 27.72 2.21 -23.55
C MET A 25 28.23 3.16 -22.47
N PRO A 26 27.40 3.62 -21.52
CA PRO A 26 27.97 4.26 -20.35
C PRO A 26 28.93 3.22 -19.79
N ASN A 27 30.23 3.55 -19.79
CA ASN A 27 31.16 2.85 -18.94
C ASN A 27 30.47 2.77 -17.58
N LYS A 28 30.22 1.57 -17.06
CA LYS A 28 30.09 1.37 -15.62
C LYS A 28 31.45 1.74 -15.05
N ALA A 29 31.72 3.05 -14.99
CA ALA A 29 32.71 3.60 -14.12
C ALA A 29 32.27 3.09 -12.75
N GLY A 30 33.05 2.16 -12.21
CA GLY A 30 32.93 1.72 -10.83
C GLY A 30 32.99 2.98 -10.00
N SER A 31 31.83 3.47 -9.63
CA SER A 31 31.68 4.49 -8.63
C SER A 31 32.18 3.82 -7.36
N ASN A 32 33.42 4.11 -6.97
CA ASN A 32 33.88 4.02 -5.58
C ASN A 32 33.13 5.02 -4.69
N GLY A 33 31.88 5.35 -5.03
CA GLY A 33 30.99 6.22 -4.29
C GLY A 33 30.53 5.44 -3.08
N VAL A 34 30.97 5.88 -1.92
CA VAL A 34 30.44 5.45 -0.63
C VAL A 34 28.91 5.53 -0.71
N CYS A 35 28.23 4.42 -0.43
CA CYS A 35 26.77 4.38 -0.37
C CYS A 35 26.26 5.51 0.53
N PRO A 36 25.37 6.41 0.05
CA PRO A 36 24.84 7.49 0.86
C PRO A 36 23.79 6.93 1.83
N ARG A 37 24.24 6.18 2.85
CA ARG A 37 23.39 5.42 3.79
C ARG A 37 22.25 6.27 4.37
N GLY A 38 22.54 7.51 4.76
CA GLY A 38 21.53 8.41 5.31
C GLY A 38 20.41 8.77 4.31
N LEU A 39 20.69 8.82 3.01
CA LEU A 39 19.66 9.02 1.99
C LEU A 39 18.81 7.75 1.80
N VAL A 40 19.45 6.58 1.82
CA VAL A 40 18.75 5.29 1.73
C VAL A 40 17.83 5.09 2.94
N GLU A 41 18.31 5.39 4.14
CA GLU A 41 17.52 5.32 5.38
C GLU A 41 16.37 6.34 5.37
N ALA A 42 16.57 7.56 4.86
CA ALA A 42 15.51 8.54 4.73
C ALA A 42 14.42 8.10 3.73
N ALA A 43 14.83 7.53 2.59
CA ALA A 43 13.90 6.97 1.62
C ALA A 43 13.09 5.80 2.22
N ALA A 44 13.77 4.89 2.94
CA ALA A 44 13.11 3.78 3.63
C ALA A 44 12.04 4.28 4.63
N ARG A 45 12.33 5.31 5.42
CA ARG A 45 11.34 5.91 6.34
C ARG A 45 10.09 6.39 5.59
N GLN A 46 10.29 7.11 4.49
CA GLN A 46 9.18 7.62 3.69
C GLN A 46 8.36 6.48 3.06
N GLU A 47 9.02 5.43 2.55
CA GLU A 47 8.37 4.25 1.99
C GLU A 47 7.52 3.52 3.03
N ILE A 48 8.07 3.31 4.23
CA ILE A 48 7.37 2.68 5.37
C ILE A 48 6.15 3.50 5.78
N GLU A 49 6.29 4.81 5.95
CA GLU A 49 5.18 5.71 6.25
C GLU A 49 4.09 5.67 5.15
N TYR A 50 4.47 5.47 3.89
CA TYR A 50 3.51 5.41 2.78
C TYR A 50 2.65 4.15 2.82
N LEU A 51 3.11 3.06 3.47
CA LEU A 51 2.32 1.85 3.67
C LEU A 51 1.00 2.14 4.38
N GLN A 52 1.03 2.97 5.43
CA GLN A 52 -0.18 3.28 6.18
C GLN A 52 -1.17 4.16 5.42
N ARG A 53 -0.67 5.00 4.50
CA ARG A 53 -1.53 5.77 3.58
C ARG A 53 -2.19 4.83 2.57
N GLY A 54 -1.46 3.82 2.10
CA GLY A 54 -1.99 2.74 1.28
C GLY A 54 -3.09 1.95 2.01
N TYR A 55 -2.87 1.59 3.27
CA TYR A 55 -3.85 0.91 4.11
C TYR A 55 -5.14 1.72 4.27
N ALA A 56 -5.02 3.00 4.64
CA ALA A 56 -6.16 3.90 4.81
C ALA A 56 -7.00 3.97 3.53
N LYS A 57 -6.35 4.22 2.38
CA LYS A 57 -7.04 4.31 1.09
C LYS A 57 -7.70 2.99 0.70
N ALA A 58 -7.05 1.86 0.93
CA ALA A 58 -7.60 0.55 0.65
C ALA A 58 -8.83 0.23 1.50
N THR A 59 -8.77 0.56 2.80
CA THR A 59 -9.89 0.40 3.73
C THR A 59 -11.11 1.23 3.30
N ASP A 60 -10.88 2.47 2.87
CA ASP A 60 -11.93 3.35 2.34
C ASP A 60 -12.58 2.77 1.08
N LEU A 61 -11.79 2.15 0.19
CA LEU A 61 -12.29 1.47 -1.00
C LEU A 61 -13.08 0.20 -0.65
N LEU A 62 -12.64 -0.57 0.35
CA LEU A 62 -13.33 -1.78 0.80
C LEU A 62 -14.65 -1.49 1.52
N GLY A 63 -14.79 -0.30 2.12
CA GLY A 63 -16.07 0.20 2.64
C GLY A 63 -17.11 0.47 1.54
N ILE A 64 -16.67 0.62 0.28
CA ILE A 64 -17.53 0.69 -0.90
C ILE A 64 -17.61 -0.71 -1.50
N THR A 65 -18.62 -1.47 -1.10
CA THR A 65 -18.73 -2.91 -1.42
C THR A 65 -19.19 -3.22 -2.85
N GLU A 66 -19.34 -2.21 -3.71
CA GLU A 66 -19.82 -2.37 -5.08
C GLU A 66 -18.73 -2.05 -6.13
N GLY A 67 -18.67 -2.87 -7.18
CA GLY A 67 -17.87 -2.59 -8.39
C GLY A 67 -16.35 -2.68 -8.22
N ASP A 68 -15.62 -1.99 -9.09
CA ASP A 68 -14.16 -2.08 -9.21
C ASP A 68 -13.41 -1.57 -7.96
N SER A 69 -14.05 -0.75 -7.12
CA SER A 69 -13.48 -0.22 -5.88
C SER A 69 -13.03 -1.33 -4.94
N PHE A 70 -13.83 -2.38 -4.80
CA PHE A 70 -13.51 -3.50 -3.92
C PHE A 70 -12.22 -4.21 -4.35
N ASN A 71 -12.09 -4.52 -5.64
CA ASN A 71 -10.90 -5.17 -6.18
C ASN A 71 -9.66 -4.29 -6.04
N GLN A 72 -9.79 -2.98 -6.29
CA GLN A 72 -8.70 -2.01 -6.07
C GLN A 72 -8.26 -1.97 -4.60
N GLY A 73 -9.21 -2.03 -3.67
CA GLY A 73 -8.92 -2.11 -2.24
C GLY A 73 -8.10 -3.35 -1.87
N ARG A 74 -8.48 -4.52 -2.39
CA ARG A 74 -7.72 -5.77 -2.16
C ARG A 74 -6.32 -5.72 -2.76
N ASP A 75 -6.18 -5.19 -3.96
CA ASP A 75 -4.88 -5.07 -4.62
C ASP A 75 -3.94 -4.14 -3.84
N LEU A 76 -4.48 -3.04 -3.29
CA LEU A 76 -3.71 -2.18 -2.40
C LEU A 76 -3.33 -2.89 -1.09
N TYR A 77 -4.23 -3.65 -0.46
CA TYR A 77 -3.85 -4.45 0.72
C TYR A 77 -2.71 -5.43 0.41
N ARG A 78 -2.75 -6.15 -0.72
CA ARG A 78 -1.63 -7.03 -1.15
C ARG A 78 -0.34 -6.27 -1.43
N ALA A 79 -0.43 -5.00 -1.82
CA ALA A 79 0.72 -4.12 -1.99
C ALA A 79 1.20 -3.47 -0.67
N VAL A 80 0.43 -3.53 0.42
CA VAL A 80 0.82 -2.97 1.72
C VAL A 80 1.41 -4.04 2.63
N PHE A 81 0.82 -5.23 2.62
CA PHE A 81 1.12 -6.30 3.56
C PHE A 81 1.96 -7.43 2.96
N THR A 82 2.67 -8.17 3.81
CA THR A 82 3.18 -9.48 3.43
C THR A 82 2.01 -10.47 3.24
N PRO A 83 2.16 -11.52 2.42
CA PRO A 83 1.07 -12.48 2.18
C PRO A 83 0.56 -13.19 3.45
N ASP A 84 1.40 -13.30 4.46
CA ASP A 84 1.19 -13.95 5.75
C ASP A 84 1.05 -12.95 6.91
N ALA A 85 0.80 -11.67 6.61
CA ALA A 85 0.73 -10.64 7.64
C ALA A 85 -0.31 -10.96 8.71
N GLN A 86 0.04 -10.69 9.97
CA GLN A 86 -0.80 -10.95 11.13
C GLN A 86 -1.60 -9.70 11.50
N PHE A 87 -2.91 -9.84 11.65
CA PHE A 87 -3.80 -8.74 11.99
C PHE A 87 -4.47 -8.99 13.32
N SER A 88 -4.56 -7.95 14.15
CA SER A 88 -5.33 -7.96 15.38
C SER A 88 -6.01 -6.61 15.64
N VAL A 89 -7.02 -6.63 16.53
CA VAL A 89 -7.62 -5.43 17.12
C VAL A 89 -7.54 -5.57 18.63
N SER A 90 -7.07 -4.51 19.30
CA SER A 90 -6.90 -4.48 20.75
C SER A 90 -7.41 -3.17 21.35
N GLY A 91 -7.32 -3.04 22.68
CA GLY A 91 -7.82 -1.88 23.43
C GLY A 91 -9.15 -2.12 24.14
N GLU A 92 -9.53 -1.19 25.01
CA GLU A 92 -10.72 -1.34 25.86
C GLU A 92 -11.99 -1.43 25.01
N GLY A 93 -12.78 -2.48 25.24
CA GLY A 93 -14.05 -2.73 24.54
C GLY A 93 -13.91 -2.98 23.04
N ALA A 94 -12.69 -3.22 22.53
CA ALA A 94 -12.49 -3.68 21.16
C ALA A 94 -12.99 -5.13 21.01
N PRO A 95 -13.65 -5.47 19.89
CA PRO A 95 -13.99 -6.85 19.60
C PRO A 95 -12.72 -7.67 19.36
N GLU A 96 -12.72 -8.94 19.76
CA GLU A 96 -11.65 -9.86 19.41
C GLU A 96 -11.75 -10.17 17.91
N MET A 97 -10.79 -9.64 17.14
CA MET A 97 -10.69 -9.84 15.70
C MET A 97 -9.25 -10.14 15.36
N ASN A 98 -9.04 -11.24 14.62
CA ASN A 98 -7.72 -11.62 14.12
C ASN A 98 -7.83 -12.19 12.71
N ALA A 99 -6.81 -11.98 11.89
CA ALA A 99 -6.69 -12.59 10.57
C ALA A 99 -5.23 -12.85 10.20
N VAL A 100 -5.04 -13.77 9.24
CA VAL A 100 -3.75 -14.03 8.61
C VAL A 100 -3.86 -13.75 7.12
N GLY A 101 -3.04 -12.83 6.64
CA GLY A 101 -2.96 -12.42 5.25
C GLY A 101 -3.95 -11.31 4.86
N PRO A 102 -3.57 -10.47 3.88
CA PRO A 102 -4.32 -9.27 3.49
C PRO A 102 -5.72 -9.57 2.97
N ASP A 103 -5.90 -10.72 2.33
CA ASP A 103 -7.17 -11.11 1.73
C ASP A 103 -8.20 -11.52 2.80
N ALA A 104 -7.79 -12.23 3.84
CA ALA A 104 -8.67 -12.57 4.96
C ALA A 104 -9.03 -11.31 5.77
N TRP A 105 -8.07 -10.40 5.94
CA TRP A 105 -8.34 -9.11 6.58
C TRP A 105 -9.32 -8.25 5.78
N ALA A 106 -9.17 -8.19 4.45
CA ALA A 106 -10.10 -7.48 3.58
C ALA A 106 -11.55 -7.98 3.73
N ASP A 107 -11.74 -9.30 3.89
CA ASP A 107 -13.07 -9.88 4.10
C ASP A 107 -13.68 -9.43 5.43
N ILE A 108 -12.89 -9.37 6.51
CA ILE A 108 -13.33 -8.85 7.82
C ILE A 108 -13.72 -7.37 7.70
N VAL A 109 -12.87 -6.57 7.04
CA VAL A 109 -13.09 -5.13 6.83
C VAL A 109 -14.39 -4.92 6.04
N ALA A 110 -14.59 -5.62 4.94
CA ALA A 110 -15.78 -5.48 4.11
C ALA A 110 -17.07 -5.88 4.86
N GLN A 111 -17.02 -6.97 5.63
CA GLN A 111 -18.15 -7.41 6.46
C GLN A 111 -18.47 -6.41 7.58
N THR A 112 -17.44 -5.77 8.15
CA THR A 112 -17.60 -4.84 9.28
C THR A 112 -18.04 -3.46 8.81
N LEU A 113 -17.39 -2.92 7.77
CA LEU A 113 -17.58 -1.55 7.32
C LEU A 113 -18.66 -1.41 6.25
N GLY A 114 -18.86 -2.42 5.40
CA GLY A 114 -19.88 -2.37 4.34
C GLY A 114 -21.29 -2.03 4.84
N PRO A 115 -21.79 -2.64 5.93
CA PRO A 115 -23.08 -2.27 6.52
C PRO A 115 -23.13 -0.87 7.14
N MET A 116 -21.97 -0.32 7.51
CA MET A 116 -21.84 1.02 8.10
C MET A 116 -21.80 2.14 7.06
N GLY A 117 -21.72 1.81 5.77
CA GLY A 117 -21.63 2.79 4.68
C GLY A 117 -20.20 3.30 4.44
N PRO A 118 -20.07 4.36 3.63
CA PRO A 118 -18.76 4.91 3.25
C PRO A 118 -17.93 5.31 4.47
N THR A 119 -16.62 5.08 4.36
CA THR A 119 -15.65 5.41 5.40
C THR A 119 -14.55 6.31 4.87
N GLN A 120 -13.92 7.06 5.76
CA GLN A 120 -12.72 7.83 5.49
C GLN A 120 -11.72 7.61 6.63
N HIS A 121 -10.49 7.23 6.30
CA HIS A 121 -9.41 7.07 7.26
C HIS A 121 -8.43 8.24 7.18
N LEU A 122 -8.38 9.05 8.25
CA LEU A 122 -7.37 10.09 8.41
C LEU A 122 -6.21 9.53 9.24
N THR A 123 -5.06 9.37 8.60
CA THR A 123 -3.81 9.02 9.27
C THR A 123 -3.12 10.28 9.77
N GLY A 124 -2.90 10.36 11.09
CA GLY A 124 -2.23 11.46 11.76
C GLY A 124 -0.71 11.26 11.84
N THR A 125 -0.15 11.57 13.02
CA THR A 125 1.27 11.37 13.33
C THR A 125 1.71 9.95 13.00
N GLN A 126 2.80 9.84 12.23
CA GLN A 126 3.46 8.59 11.90
C GLN A 126 4.87 8.61 12.48
N ARG A 127 5.29 7.51 13.08
CA ARG A 127 6.63 7.39 13.68
C ARG A 127 7.23 6.04 13.32
N VAL A 128 8.34 6.08 12.58
CA VAL A 128 9.18 4.91 12.31
C VAL A 128 10.20 4.72 13.44
N SER A 129 10.14 3.59 14.13
CA SER A 129 11.09 3.19 15.17
C SER A 129 11.99 2.05 14.69
N ASP A 130 13.13 1.87 15.38
CA ASP A 130 14.00 0.69 15.24
C ASP A 130 14.37 0.33 13.79
N LEU A 131 14.56 1.36 12.95
CA LEU A 131 14.86 1.19 11.54
C LEU A 131 16.23 0.55 11.35
N ASP A 132 16.22 -0.66 10.82
CA ASP A 132 17.39 -1.36 10.28
C ASP A 132 17.27 -1.44 8.75
N VAL A 133 18.31 -1.00 8.05
CA VAL A 133 18.38 -1.10 6.58
C VAL A 133 19.68 -1.79 6.17
N GLN A 134 19.52 -2.96 5.56
CA GLN A 134 20.60 -3.75 5.01
C GLN A 134 20.84 -3.30 3.56
N ILE A 135 22.06 -2.87 3.28
CA ILE A 135 22.43 -2.26 2.00
C ILE A 135 23.61 -3.02 1.42
N SER A 136 23.51 -3.42 0.15
CA SER A 136 24.60 -4.05 -0.60
C SER A 136 25.74 -3.06 -0.88
N SER A 137 26.86 -3.59 -1.39
CA SER A 137 27.96 -2.76 -1.90
C SER A 137 27.56 -1.87 -3.08
N ASP A 138 26.49 -2.25 -3.80
CA ASP A 138 25.95 -1.53 -4.95
C ASP A 138 24.89 -0.49 -4.55
N CYS A 139 24.72 -0.25 -3.24
CA CYS A 139 23.78 0.70 -2.64
C CYS A 139 22.30 0.29 -2.74
N ASP A 140 22.01 -0.98 -3.06
CA ASP A 140 20.65 -1.51 -3.09
C ASP A 140 20.21 -1.98 -1.71
N VAL A 141 18.94 -1.74 -1.35
CA VAL A 141 18.34 -2.33 -0.15
C VAL A 141 18.13 -3.83 -0.38
N THR A 142 18.71 -4.65 0.48
CA THR A 142 18.63 -6.11 0.40
C THR A 142 17.75 -6.71 1.48
N GLY A 143 17.40 -5.93 2.50
CA GLY A 143 16.68 -6.38 3.68
C GLY A 143 16.53 -5.26 4.69
N GLY A 144 15.78 -5.52 5.75
CA GLY A 144 15.56 -4.57 6.82
C GLY A 144 14.27 -4.82 7.57
N SER A 145 14.14 -4.13 8.70
CA SER A 145 12.94 -4.14 9.54
C SER A 145 12.76 -2.77 10.20
N ALA A 146 11.52 -2.47 10.60
CA ALA A 146 11.19 -1.30 11.40
C ALA A 146 9.89 -1.53 12.17
N GLY A 147 9.67 -0.72 13.20
CA GLY A 147 8.34 -0.48 13.76
C GLY A 147 7.69 0.75 13.09
N LEU A 148 6.37 0.74 12.98
CA LEU A 148 5.59 1.90 12.58
C LEU A 148 4.40 2.09 13.52
N GLU A 149 4.29 3.29 14.10
CA GLU A 149 3.10 3.71 14.83
C GLU A 149 2.39 4.81 14.05
N THR A 150 1.08 4.69 13.86
CA THR A 150 0.27 5.72 13.19
C THR A 150 -1.04 5.98 13.91
N TYR A 151 -1.28 7.23 14.30
CA TYR A 151 -2.60 7.63 14.79
C TYR A 151 -3.64 7.61 13.69
N VAL A 152 -4.85 7.19 14.02
CA VAL A 152 -5.98 7.16 13.09
C VAL A 152 -7.22 7.77 13.69
N GLN A 153 -7.91 8.52 12.83
CA GLN A 153 -9.31 8.89 13.01
C GLN A 153 -10.09 8.39 11.79
N ALA A 154 -11.00 7.46 12.01
CA ALA A 154 -11.87 6.93 10.96
C ALA A 154 -13.31 7.37 11.19
N TRP A 155 -14.00 7.74 10.12
CA TRP A 155 -15.39 8.21 10.16
C TRP A 155 -16.23 7.32 9.26
N HIS A 156 -17.43 6.96 9.71
CA HIS A 156 -18.40 6.20 8.95
C HIS A 156 -19.69 7.01 8.80
N ASP A 157 -20.11 7.19 7.55
CA ASP A 157 -21.42 7.73 7.22
C ASP A 157 -22.45 6.59 7.28
N MET A 158 -23.15 6.48 8.42
CA MET A 158 -24.09 5.39 8.65
C MET A 158 -25.45 5.63 7.98
N PRO A 159 -26.10 4.57 7.43
CA PRO A 159 -27.39 4.68 6.74
C PRO A 159 -28.54 5.26 7.59
N ASN A 160 -28.43 5.22 8.91
CA ASN A 160 -29.45 5.70 9.85
C ASN A 160 -29.34 7.21 10.17
N GLY A 161 -28.56 7.96 9.40
CA GLY A 161 -28.38 9.41 9.61
C GLY A 161 -27.45 9.75 10.77
N GLN A 162 -26.58 8.81 11.16
CA GLN A 162 -25.55 9.03 12.17
C GLN A 162 -24.15 9.00 11.56
N ILE A 163 -23.18 9.52 12.32
CA ILE A 163 -21.76 9.37 12.06
C ILE A 163 -21.17 8.59 13.22
N TRP A 164 -20.45 7.52 12.90
CA TRP A 164 -19.60 6.82 13.86
C TRP A 164 -18.15 7.20 13.62
N MET A 165 -17.45 7.55 14.70
CA MET A 165 -16.05 7.95 14.69
C MET A 165 -15.25 6.97 15.53
N PHE A 166 -14.17 6.45 14.96
CA PHE A 166 -13.17 5.63 15.63
C PHE A 166 -11.89 6.43 15.79
N MET A 167 -11.27 6.35 16.96
CA MET A 167 -9.94 6.88 17.22
C MET A 167 -9.05 5.78 17.78
N GLY A 168 -7.84 5.67 17.24
CA GLY A 168 -6.90 4.66 17.67
C GLY A 168 -5.51 4.85 17.11
N THR A 169 -4.72 3.79 17.22
CA THR A 169 -3.34 3.73 16.75
C THR A 169 -3.12 2.40 16.04
N TYR A 170 -2.55 2.44 14.85
CA TYR A 170 -1.95 1.27 14.23
C TYR A 170 -0.54 1.09 14.81
N VAL A 171 -0.25 -0.13 15.28
CA VAL A 171 1.07 -0.53 15.78
C VAL A 171 1.54 -1.69 14.91
N ASP A 172 2.54 -1.41 14.07
CA ASP A 172 2.92 -2.27 12.96
C ASP A 172 4.37 -2.75 13.07
N ASP A 173 4.58 -4.00 12.70
CA ASP A 173 5.92 -4.53 12.37
C ASP A 173 6.09 -4.53 10.85
N VAL A 174 7.20 -3.99 10.38
CA VAL A 174 7.48 -3.77 8.95
C VAL A 174 8.77 -4.47 8.55
N VAL A 175 8.77 -5.12 7.39
CA VAL A 175 9.91 -5.85 6.84
C VAL A 175 10.15 -5.48 5.38
N TYR A 176 11.41 -5.53 4.96
CA TYR A 176 11.74 -5.42 3.54
C TYR A 176 11.65 -6.79 2.87
N VAL A 177 10.83 -6.89 1.81
CA VAL A 177 10.69 -8.10 0.99
C VAL A 177 11.52 -7.93 -0.30
N PRO A 178 12.56 -8.75 -0.52
CA PRO A 178 13.39 -8.65 -1.72
C PRO A 178 12.58 -8.67 -3.02
N GLY A 179 12.88 -7.73 -3.91
CA GLY A 179 12.17 -7.57 -5.19
C GLY A 179 10.77 -6.96 -5.10
N THR A 180 10.28 -6.67 -3.90
CA THR A 180 8.92 -6.13 -3.66
C THR A 180 8.96 -4.79 -2.91
N GLY A 181 9.89 -4.61 -1.98
CA GLY A 181 10.02 -3.41 -1.14
C GLY A 181 9.50 -3.62 0.28
N TRP A 182 9.33 -2.53 1.03
CA TRP A 182 8.78 -2.58 2.38
C TRP A 182 7.32 -3.03 2.40
N ARG A 183 6.97 -3.83 3.41
CA ARG A 183 5.64 -4.39 3.65
C ARG A 183 5.39 -4.52 5.14
N ILE A 184 4.14 -4.33 5.56
CA ILE A 184 3.71 -4.59 6.93
C ILE A 184 3.55 -6.11 7.11
N SER A 185 4.24 -6.70 8.08
CA SER A 185 4.12 -8.12 8.44
C SER A 185 3.19 -8.36 9.63
N LYS A 186 2.91 -7.31 10.41
CA LYS A 186 1.93 -7.36 11.49
C LYS A 186 1.31 -6.00 11.69
N MET A 187 0.01 -5.94 11.93
CA MET A 187 -0.70 -4.72 12.30
C MET A 187 -1.64 -5.03 13.48
N ASP A 188 -1.48 -4.29 14.57
CA ASP A 188 -2.48 -4.22 15.65
C ASP A 188 -3.21 -2.87 15.59
N LEU A 189 -4.53 -2.90 15.42
CA LEU A 189 -5.37 -1.71 15.54
C LEU A 189 -5.79 -1.54 17.00
N VAL A 190 -5.08 -0.66 17.71
CA VAL A 190 -5.35 -0.35 19.12
C VAL A 190 -6.44 0.72 19.20
N ARG A 191 -7.62 0.36 19.69
CA ARG A 191 -8.71 1.31 19.96
C ARG A 191 -8.33 2.22 21.13
N THR A 192 -8.46 3.53 20.92
CA THR A 192 -8.41 4.53 21.99
C THR A 192 -9.83 4.90 22.44
N THR A 193 -10.71 5.27 21.50
CA THR A 193 -12.10 5.62 21.81
C THR A 193 -12.99 5.56 20.58
N THR A 194 -14.28 5.66 20.77
CA THR A 194 -15.28 5.80 19.71
C THR A 194 -16.37 6.78 20.10
N GLU A 195 -16.96 7.45 19.12
CA GLU A 195 -18.11 8.33 19.31
C GLU A 195 -19.18 8.02 18.25
N THR A 196 -20.45 8.08 18.64
CA THR A 196 -21.57 8.08 17.69
C THR A 196 -22.38 9.34 17.89
N ARG A 197 -22.65 10.07 16.81
CA ARG A 197 -23.48 11.28 16.84
C ARG A 197 -24.45 11.31 15.68
N ASN A 198 -25.55 12.03 15.84
CA ASN A 198 -26.46 12.29 14.73
C ASN A 198 -25.79 13.26 13.74
N LYS A 199 -26.07 13.10 12.45
CA LYS A 199 -25.75 14.12 11.47
C LYS A 199 -26.50 15.39 11.84
N LEU A 200 -25.84 16.53 11.65
CA LEU A 200 -26.53 17.81 11.71
C LEU A 200 -27.51 17.84 10.54
N SER A 201 -28.74 18.27 10.79
CA SER A 201 -29.63 18.67 9.69
C SER A 201 -29.09 19.99 9.15
N ASP A 202 -29.01 20.09 7.83
CA ASP A 202 -28.84 21.38 7.16
C ASP A 202 -30.08 22.27 7.36
#